data_AF-A0A162NC03-F1
#
_entry.id   AF-A0A162NC03-F1
#
_cell.length_a   1.000
_cell.length_b   1.000
_cell.length_c   1.000
_cell.angle_alpha   90.00
_cell.angle_beta   90.00
_cell.angle_gamma   90.00
#
_symmetry.space_group_name_H-M   'P 1'
#
loop_
_entity.id
_entity.type
_entity.pdbx_description
1 polymer ?
#
loop_
_entity_poly.entity_id
_entity_poly.type
_entity_poly.pdbx_seq_one_letter_code
_entity_poly.pdbx_strand_id
1 'polypeptide(L)'
;MRTSSPVLCFLISCLLLPLAFAGPGTHRFEAGHSNYGEDLKNKQHIQEHINALAKDGQAPKVEDKDMVYYLFVVHDKNADGHLDGHELRAAFTDFEEGDEDPTKFISLEEVTEMVDHVLEEDDIDGDGLISWDEYLQSQLYHGQT
;
A
#
# COMPACT_ATOMS: atom_id res chain seq x y z
N MET A 1 62.89 31.99 -15.35
CA MET A 1 62.10 31.76 -16.58
C MET A 1 61.06 30.69 -16.29
N ARG A 2 59.80 31.01 -16.61
CA ARG A 2 58.58 30.18 -16.61
C ARG A 2 58.02 29.62 -15.29
N THR A 3 56.76 30.03 -15.10
CA THR A 3 55.76 29.80 -14.08
C THR A 3 54.90 28.56 -14.36
N SER A 4 53.99 28.27 -13.42
CA SER A 4 52.71 27.53 -13.54
C SER A 4 52.75 26.07 -13.10
N SER A 5 51.86 25.50 -12.29
CA SER A 5 50.88 25.94 -11.28
C SER A 5 50.39 24.63 -10.60
N PRO A 6 50.11 24.58 -9.30
CA PRO A 6 49.31 23.51 -8.70
C PRO A 6 47.82 23.72 -9.06
N VAL A 7 46.99 22.68 -8.89
CA VAL A 7 45.51 22.65 -9.07
C VAL A 7 45.01 22.31 -10.48
N LEU A 8 44.93 21.01 -10.81
CA LEU A 8 43.96 20.38 -11.74
C LEU A 8 44.21 18.86 -11.67
N CYS A 9 43.58 18.09 -10.78
CA CYS A 9 42.42 17.26 -11.13
C CYS A 9 41.89 16.58 -9.84
N PHE A 10 41.57 17.37 -8.81
CA PHE A 10 40.33 17.04 -8.11
C PHE A 10 39.20 17.46 -9.05
N LEU A 11 38.11 16.70 -9.04
CA LEU A 11 36.90 16.84 -9.84
C LEU A 11 36.82 15.89 -11.05
N ILE A 12 35.77 15.07 -10.99
CA ILE A 12 35.12 14.32 -12.08
C ILE A 12 35.59 12.86 -12.26
N SER A 13 35.20 12.01 -11.31
CA SER A 13 34.70 10.66 -11.64
C SER A 13 33.85 10.09 -10.48
N CYS A 14 32.83 10.85 -10.06
CA CYS A 14 31.77 10.38 -9.16
C CYS A 14 30.43 10.27 -9.92
N LEU A 15 30.42 9.72 -11.13
CA LEU A 15 29.18 9.79 -11.93
C LEU A 15 29.04 8.63 -12.89
N LEU A 16 28.69 7.46 -12.36
CA LEU A 16 27.88 6.44 -13.04
C LEU A 16 27.12 5.60 -11.98
N LEU A 17 26.26 6.26 -11.21
CA LEU A 17 25.06 5.61 -10.67
C LEU A 17 23.93 5.97 -11.65
N PRO A 18 23.25 5.01 -12.30
CA PRO A 18 21.98 5.31 -12.91
C PRO A 18 21.00 5.66 -11.79
N LEU A 19 20.76 6.96 -11.61
CA LEU A 19 19.56 7.48 -10.99
C LEU A 19 18.40 6.94 -11.83
N ALA A 20 17.77 5.87 -11.35
CA ALA A 20 16.39 5.59 -11.71
C ALA A 20 15.57 6.77 -11.17
N PHE A 21 15.43 7.81 -11.98
CA PHE A 21 14.42 8.84 -11.76
C PHE A 21 13.10 8.18 -12.16
N ALA A 22 12.44 7.54 -11.18
CA ALA A 22 10.99 7.45 -11.22
C ALA A 22 10.49 8.89 -11.33
N GLY A 23 9.80 9.20 -12.42
CA GLY A 23 9.25 10.53 -12.64
C GLY A 23 8.24 10.87 -11.54
N PRO A 24 8.00 12.15 -11.24
CA PRO A 24 6.97 12.51 -10.28
C PRO A 24 5.61 12.14 -10.87
N GLY A 25 5.02 11.06 -10.36
CA GLY A 25 3.59 10.78 -10.51
C GLY A 25 2.83 11.94 -9.89
N THR A 26 2.19 12.77 -10.71
CA THR A 26 1.36 13.88 -10.23
C THR A 26 -0.08 13.44 -10.23
N HIS A 27 -0.48 12.59 -9.28
CA HIS A 27 -1.89 12.31 -9.01
C HIS A 27 -2.15 12.42 -7.51
N ARG A 28 -3.21 13.16 -7.18
CA ARG A 28 -3.58 13.60 -5.83
C ARG A 28 -4.26 12.45 -5.11
N PHE A 29 -3.52 11.71 -4.29
CA PHE A 29 -4.14 11.05 -3.14
C PHE A 29 -4.37 12.13 -2.07
N GLU A 30 -5.62 12.31 -1.65
CA GLU A 30 -5.96 13.32 -0.66
C GLU A 30 -5.34 12.92 0.70
N ALA A 31 -4.57 13.84 1.29
CA ALA A 31 -4.00 13.68 2.63
C ALA A 31 -5.14 13.59 3.65
N GLY A 32 -5.56 12.37 3.97
CA GLY A 32 -6.72 12.08 4.81
C GLY A 32 -7.31 10.68 4.62
N HIS A 33 -6.89 9.91 3.62
CA HIS A 33 -7.38 8.54 3.38
C HIS A 33 -6.39 7.49 3.88
N SER A 34 -6.90 6.37 4.40
CA SER A 34 -6.10 5.19 4.73
C SER A 34 -5.49 4.58 3.46
N ASN A 35 -4.24 4.11 3.55
CA ASN A 35 -3.52 3.41 2.48
C ASN A 35 -4.24 2.15 1.97
N TYR A 36 -5.22 1.65 2.72
CA TYR A 36 -5.97 0.43 2.43
C TYR A 36 -7.46 0.70 2.12
N GLY A 37 -7.80 1.94 1.77
CA GLY A 37 -9.17 2.34 1.39
C GLY A 37 -10.01 2.89 2.55
N GLU A 38 -11.21 3.36 2.21
CA GLU A 38 -12.14 3.98 3.17
C GLU A 38 -12.70 2.96 4.18
N ASP A 39 -12.44 3.19 5.47
CA ASP A 39 -12.89 2.37 6.61
C ASP A 39 -14.35 1.91 6.51
N LEU A 40 -15.26 2.79 6.06
CA LEU A 40 -16.68 2.47 5.96
C LEU A 40 -17.01 1.47 4.85
N LYS A 41 -16.34 1.58 3.69
CA LYS A 41 -16.49 0.61 2.60
C LYS A 41 -15.87 -0.72 2.99
N ASN A 42 -14.69 -0.68 3.60
CA ASN A 42 -14.02 -1.88 4.12
C ASN A 42 -14.92 -2.61 5.13
N LYS A 43 -15.53 -1.91 6.09
CA LYS A 43 -16.49 -2.51 7.05
C LYS A 43 -17.69 -3.19 6.37
N GLN A 44 -18.25 -2.61 5.32
CA GLN A 44 -19.39 -3.19 4.60
C GLN A 44 -19.00 -4.47 3.87
N HIS A 45 -17.91 -4.45 3.10
CA HIS A 45 -17.42 -5.62 2.37
C HIS A 45 -17.03 -6.77 3.31
N ILE A 46 -16.38 -6.46 4.44
CA ILE A 46 -16.05 -7.50 5.41
C ILE A 46 -17.31 -8.11 6.01
N GLN A 47 -18.31 -7.29 6.37
CA GLN A 47 -19.56 -7.81 6.90
C GLN A 47 -20.26 -8.71 5.88
N GLU A 48 -20.24 -8.36 4.59
CA GLU A 48 -20.75 -9.21 3.51
C GLU A 48 -19.99 -10.53 3.41
N HIS A 49 -18.67 -10.52 3.46
CA HIS A 49 -17.87 -11.74 3.43
C HIS A 49 -18.10 -12.63 4.66
N ILE A 50 -18.20 -12.04 5.86
CA ILE A 50 -18.53 -12.76 7.10
C ILE A 50 -19.94 -13.34 7.03
N ASN A 51 -20.90 -12.58 6.48
CA ASN A 51 -22.26 -13.05 6.25
C ASN A 51 -22.28 -14.23 5.26
N ALA A 52 -21.46 -14.17 4.20
CA ALA A 52 -21.32 -15.25 3.23
C ALA A 52 -20.69 -16.52 3.84
N LEU A 53 -19.79 -16.37 4.81
CA LEU A 53 -19.21 -17.49 5.56
C LEU A 53 -20.13 -18.05 6.66
N ALA A 54 -21.06 -17.24 7.19
CA ALA A 54 -21.97 -17.62 8.26
C ALA A 54 -23.07 -18.56 7.72
N LYS A 55 -22.91 -19.87 7.96
CA LYS A 55 -23.82 -20.93 7.47
C LYS A 55 -25.28 -20.82 7.95
N ASP A 56 -25.56 -20.07 9.03
CA ASP A 56 -26.88 -20.06 9.69
C ASP A 56 -27.45 -18.64 9.93
N GLY A 57 -26.98 -17.62 9.21
CA GLY A 57 -27.54 -16.25 9.29
C GLY A 57 -27.27 -15.50 10.60
N GLN A 58 -26.48 -16.06 11.50
CA GLN A 58 -25.92 -15.39 12.68
C GLN A 58 -24.47 -15.03 12.40
N ALA A 59 -24.27 -13.94 11.66
CA ALA A 59 -22.95 -13.33 11.59
C ALA A 59 -22.64 -12.69 12.95
N PRO A 60 -21.50 -13.01 13.59
CA PRO A 60 -21.08 -12.30 14.78
C PRO A 60 -20.87 -10.82 14.44
N LYS A 61 -21.30 -9.93 15.34
CA LYS A 61 -20.85 -8.54 15.30
C LYS A 61 -19.35 -8.55 15.56
N VAL A 62 -18.58 -8.11 14.59
CA VAL A 62 -17.13 -8.07 14.73
C VAL A 62 -16.71 -6.70 15.26
N GLU A 63 -15.83 -6.69 16.27
CA GLU A 63 -15.27 -5.44 16.80
C GLU A 63 -14.37 -4.78 15.75
N ASP A 64 -14.22 -3.46 15.80
CA ASP A 64 -13.39 -2.73 14.81
C ASP A 64 -11.94 -3.26 14.75
N LYS A 65 -11.36 -3.62 15.90
CA LYS A 65 -10.01 -4.21 15.96
C LYS A 65 -9.93 -5.56 15.23
N ASP A 66 -11.00 -6.35 15.32
CA ASP A 66 -11.07 -7.68 14.74
C ASP A 66 -11.30 -7.56 13.21
N MET A 67 -11.81 -6.40 12.73
CA MET A 67 -11.89 -6.06 11.31
C MET A 67 -10.56 -5.71 10.68
N VAL A 68 -9.76 -4.91 11.36
CA VAL A 68 -8.41 -4.58 10.87
C VAL A 68 -7.60 -5.86 10.70
N TYR A 69 -7.64 -6.76 11.69
CA TYR A 69 -6.98 -8.07 11.61
C TYR A 69 -7.55 -8.95 10.49
N TYR A 70 -8.87 -8.95 10.32
CA TYR A 70 -9.50 -9.76 9.29
C TYR A 70 -9.12 -9.32 7.87
N LEU A 71 -9.06 -8.00 7.60
CA LEU A 71 -8.63 -7.46 6.31
C LEU A 71 -7.24 -7.94 5.94
N PHE A 72 -6.31 -7.88 6.91
CA PHE A 72 -4.96 -8.37 6.75
C PHE A 72 -4.96 -9.85 6.36
N VAL A 73 -5.64 -10.69 7.15
CA VAL A 73 -5.65 -12.16 6.94
C VAL A 73 -6.33 -12.58 5.62
N VAL A 74 -7.34 -11.85 5.16
CA VAL A 74 -8.02 -12.20 3.89
C VAL A 74 -7.13 -11.94 2.66
N HIS A 75 -6.20 -10.99 2.77
CA HIS A 75 -5.29 -10.62 1.69
C HIS A 75 -3.94 -11.32 1.76
N ASP A 76 -3.52 -11.80 2.94
CA ASP A 76 -2.40 -12.75 3.10
C ASP A 76 -2.80 -14.13 2.52
N LYS A 77 -2.53 -14.33 1.23
CA LYS A 77 -2.97 -15.52 0.48
C LYS A 77 -2.10 -16.72 0.79
N ASN A 78 -0.84 -16.50 1.15
CA ASN A 78 0.12 -17.56 1.40
C ASN A 78 0.21 -17.93 2.90
N ALA A 79 -0.41 -17.14 3.79
CA ALA A 79 -0.45 -17.27 5.23
C ALA A 79 0.92 -17.18 5.92
N ASP A 80 1.83 -16.37 5.38
CA ASP A 80 3.16 -16.13 5.94
C ASP A 80 3.21 -14.98 6.97
N GLY A 81 2.08 -14.29 7.16
CA GLY A 81 1.95 -13.20 8.12
C GLY A 81 2.45 -11.85 7.62
N HIS A 82 2.64 -11.71 6.30
CA HIS A 82 2.99 -10.46 5.63
C HIS A 82 2.10 -10.24 4.41
N LEU A 83 2.08 -9.01 3.90
CA LEU A 83 1.48 -8.69 2.60
C LEU A 83 2.58 -8.27 1.63
N ASP A 84 2.73 -9.04 0.55
CA ASP A 84 3.62 -8.67 -0.55
C ASP A 84 2.91 -7.78 -1.59
N GLY A 85 3.67 -7.19 -2.51
CA GLY A 85 3.10 -6.32 -3.55
C GLY A 85 2.09 -6.99 -4.49
N HIS A 86 2.13 -8.31 -4.67
CA HIS A 86 1.12 -9.05 -5.43
C HIS A 86 -0.18 -9.19 -4.64
N GLU A 87 -0.07 -9.42 -3.34
CA GLU A 87 -1.22 -9.50 -2.41
C GLU A 87 -1.89 -8.14 -2.25
N LEU A 88 -1.11 -7.06 -2.10
CA LEU A 88 -1.60 -5.69 -2.09
C LEU A 88 -2.32 -5.32 -3.40
N ARG A 89 -1.70 -5.66 -4.55
CA ARG A 89 -2.34 -5.45 -5.86
C ARG A 89 -3.67 -6.18 -5.96
N ALA A 90 -3.71 -7.45 -5.53
CA ALA A 90 -4.93 -8.24 -5.55
C ALA A 90 -5.99 -7.62 -4.64
N ALA A 91 -5.61 -7.17 -3.44
CA ALA A 91 -6.50 -6.51 -2.50
C ALA A 91 -7.16 -5.26 -3.12
N PHE A 92 -6.37 -4.35 -3.72
CA PHE A 92 -6.91 -3.14 -4.34
C PHE A 92 -7.86 -3.39 -5.50
N THR A 93 -7.68 -4.49 -6.24
CA THR A 93 -8.59 -4.88 -7.32
C THR A 93 -9.84 -5.64 -6.85
N ASP A 94 -9.78 -6.31 -5.69
CA ASP A 94 -10.89 -7.11 -5.13
C ASP A 94 -12.08 -6.22 -4.70
N PHE A 95 -11.78 -5.00 -4.23
CA PHE A 95 -12.80 -4.02 -3.81
C PHE A 95 -13.63 -3.44 -4.97
N GLU A 96 -13.26 -3.68 -6.23
CA GLU A 96 -13.99 -3.17 -7.39
C GLU A 96 -15.11 -4.09 -7.88
N GLU A 97 -15.13 -5.37 -7.51
CA GLU A 97 -16.11 -6.33 -8.06
C GLU A 97 -17.58 -6.03 -7.66
N GLY A 98 -17.81 -5.09 -6.74
CA GLY A 98 -19.14 -4.67 -6.29
C GLY A 98 -19.71 -3.38 -6.93
N ASP A 99 -18.92 -2.59 -7.65
CA ASP A 99 -19.39 -1.33 -8.27
C ASP A 99 -19.84 -1.63 -9.72
N GLU A 100 -21.16 -1.61 -9.98
CA GLU A 100 -21.75 -1.88 -11.31
C GLU A 100 -21.42 -0.80 -12.37
N ASP A 101 -20.57 0.18 -12.05
CA ASP A 101 -20.21 1.29 -12.93
C ASP A 101 -18.92 0.97 -13.72
N PRO A 102 -19.02 0.57 -15.00
CA PRO A 102 -17.86 0.24 -15.83
C PRO A 102 -16.98 1.46 -16.18
N THR A 103 -17.27 2.65 -15.65
CA THR A 103 -16.41 3.83 -15.79
C THR A 103 -15.43 4.03 -14.63
N LYS A 104 -15.53 3.20 -13.59
CA LYS A 104 -14.72 3.28 -12.37
C LYS A 104 -13.53 2.32 -12.29
N PHE A 105 -13.26 1.53 -13.32
CA PHE A 105 -12.12 0.62 -13.31
C PHE A 105 -10.82 1.39 -13.07
N ILE A 106 -10.15 1.08 -11.96
CA ILE A 106 -8.78 1.55 -11.72
C ILE A 106 -7.85 0.85 -12.73
N SER A 107 -7.02 1.63 -13.41
CA SER A 107 -6.05 1.10 -14.35
C SER A 107 -4.93 0.34 -13.64
N LEU A 108 -4.29 -0.61 -14.32
CA LEU A 108 -3.15 -1.33 -13.74
C LEU A 108 -2.00 -0.41 -13.30
N GLU A 109 -1.81 0.72 -14.00
CA GLU A 109 -0.82 1.73 -13.65
C GLU A 109 -1.17 2.41 -12.32
N GLU A 110 -2.43 2.82 -12.15
CA GLU A 110 -2.91 3.39 -10.88
C GLU A 110 -2.82 2.38 -9.72
N VAL A 111 -3.17 1.09 -9.94
CA VAL A 111 -2.99 0.07 -8.88
C VAL A 111 -1.52 -0.10 -8.52
N THR A 112 -0.63 -0.03 -9.51
CA THR A 112 0.82 -0.12 -9.25
C THR A 112 1.30 1.07 -8.43
N GLU A 113 0.85 2.29 -8.75
CA GLU A 113 1.16 3.48 -7.96
C GLU A 113 0.64 3.38 -6.52
N MET A 114 -0.55 2.80 -6.31
CA MET A 114 -1.08 2.55 -4.96
C MET A 114 -0.21 1.57 -4.18
N VAL A 115 0.24 0.47 -4.81
CA VAL A 115 1.14 -0.51 -4.16
C VAL A 115 2.47 0.14 -3.81
N ASP A 116 3.07 0.88 -4.74
CA ASP A 116 4.33 1.58 -4.51
C ASP A 116 4.22 2.56 -3.34
N HIS A 117 3.11 3.30 -3.23
CA HIS A 117 2.86 4.23 -2.14
C HIS A 117 2.75 3.52 -0.78
N VAL A 118 2.00 2.42 -0.70
CA VAL A 118 1.88 1.64 0.55
C VAL A 118 3.24 1.13 1.00
N LEU A 119 4.04 0.57 0.08
CA LEU A 119 5.39 0.12 0.41
C LEU A 119 6.31 1.30 0.79
N GLU A 120 6.17 2.47 0.18
CA GLU A 120 6.99 3.63 0.55
C GLU A 120 6.69 4.15 1.97
N GLU A 121 5.43 4.10 2.41
CA GLU A 121 5.02 4.65 3.71
C GLU A 121 5.05 3.64 4.86
N ASP A 122 4.63 2.39 4.59
CA ASP A 122 4.31 1.42 5.63
C ASP A 122 5.36 0.30 5.78
N ASP A 123 6.23 0.07 4.79
CA ASP A 123 7.38 -0.84 4.90
C ASP A 123 8.54 -0.12 5.63
N ILE A 124 8.53 -0.19 6.96
CA ILE A 124 9.43 0.59 7.82
C ILE A 124 10.83 -0.02 7.85
N ASP A 125 10.92 -1.34 7.75
CA ASP A 125 12.20 -2.04 7.79
C ASP A 125 12.83 -2.27 6.40
N GLY A 126 12.06 -2.06 5.33
CA GLY A 126 12.50 -2.02 3.93
C GLY A 126 12.73 -3.40 3.33
N ASP A 127 12.03 -4.42 3.82
CA ASP A 127 12.16 -5.80 3.33
C ASP A 127 11.26 -6.11 2.12
N GLY A 128 10.41 -5.16 1.72
CA GLY A 128 9.47 -5.26 0.61
C GLY A 128 8.17 -5.96 0.96
N LEU A 129 7.91 -6.20 2.24
CA LEU A 129 6.72 -6.84 2.78
C LEU A 129 6.09 -5.92 3.84
N ILE A 130 4.77 -6.02 4.01
CA ILE A 130 4.09 -5.34 5.12
C ILE A 130 3.76 -6.36 6.19
N SER A 131 4.42 -6.25 7.34
CA SER A 131 4.10 -7.06 8.53
C SER A 131 2.79 -6.61 9.19
N TRP A 132 2.23 -7.47 10.05
CA TRP A 132 1.05 -7.10 10.85
C TRP A 132 1.28 -5.85 11.73
N ASP A 133 2.48 -5.70 12.31
CA ASP A 133 2.81 -4.58 13.18
C ASP A 133 2.87 -3.27 12.40
N GLU A 134 3.46 -3.29 11.21
CA GLU A 134 3.51 -2.15 10.27
C GLU A 134 2.12 -1.75 9.77
N TYR A 135 1.34 -2.75 9.35
CA TYR A 135 -0.05 -2.55 8.94
C TYR A 135 -0.88 -1.90 10.05
N LEU A 136 -0.80 -2.43 11.27
CA LEU A 136 -1.55 -1.89 12.41
C LEU A 136 -1.10 -0.46 12.74
N GLN A 137 0.20 -0.20 12.66
CA GLN A 137 0.76 1.13 12.88
C GLN A 137 0.20 2.14 11.87
N SER A 138 0.15 1.78 10.58
CA SER A 138 -0.48 2.59 9.52
C SER A 138 -1.94 2.91 9.85
N GLN A 139 -2.74 1.89 10.23
CA GLN A 139 -4.16 2.09 10.58
C GLN A 139 -4.38 2.99 11.80
N LEU A 140 -3.49 2.94 12.80
CA LEU A 140 -3.57 3.81 13.97
C LEU A 140 -3.22 5.27 13.67
N TYR A 141 -2.34 5.53 12.71
CA TYR A 141 -1.98 6.89 12.31
C TYR A 141 -3.11 7.60 11.56
N HIS A 142 -3.80 6.89 10.67
CA HIS A 142 -4.89 7.47 9.88
C HIS A 142 -6.23 7.58 10.65
N GLY A 143 -6.41 6.83 11.74
CA GLY A 143 -7.62 6.89 12.57
C GLY A 143 -7.76 8.10 13.51
N GLN A 144 -6.78 9.03 13.55
CA GLN A 144 -6.76 10.16 14.50
C GLN A 144 -6.98 11.56 13.90
N THR A 145 -7.18 11.68 12.57
CA THR A 145 -7.48 12.94 11.89
C THR A 145 -8.97 13.13 11.64
#